data_AF-F6MZ85-F1
#
_entry.id   AF-F6MZ85-F1
#
_cell.length_a   1.000
_cell.length_b   1.000
_cell.length_c   1.000
_cell.angle_alpha   90.00
_cell.angle_beta   90.00
_cell.angle_gamma   90.00
#
_symmetry.space_group_name_H-M   'P 1'
#
loop_
_entity.id
_entity.type
_entity.pdbx_description
1 polymer ?
#
loop_
_entity_poly.entity_id
_entity_poly.type
_entity_poly.pdbx_seq_one_letter_code
_entity_poly.pdbx_strand_id
1 'polypeptide(L)'
;PSNVMVMYAGRPVEYAGVHELFSEPKMPYTVGLLGSIPSVRKREKVSLTTIEGSPPIVVNLPDECSFAPRCPIATAECLKR
;
A
#
# COMPACT_ATOMS: atom_id res chain seq x y z
N PRO A 1 -7.93 -17.38 -7.54
CA PRO A 1 -6.92 -16.62 -8.32
C PRO A 1 -5.50 -16.87 -7.80
N SER A 2 -4.53 -17.07 -8.70
CA SER A 2 -3.13 -17.29 -8.33
C SER A 2 -2.37 -16.00 -8.03
N ASN A 3 -2.71 -14.89 -8.71
CA ASN A 3 -2.02 -13.60 -8.62
C ASN A 3 -2.96 -12.46 -8.22
N VAL A 4 -2.39 -11.39 -7.68
CA VAL A 4 -3.07 -10.17 -7.27
C VAL A 4 -2.31 -8.96 -7.81
N MET A 5 -3.04 -7.98 -8.35
CA MET A 5 -2.50 -6.66 -8.69
C MET A 5 -3.06 -5.64 -7.70
N VAL A 6 -2.18 -5.00 -6.93
CA VAL A 6 -2.53 -3.89 -6.06
C VAL A 6 -2.38 -2.60 -6.86
N MET A 7 -3.40 -1.75 -6.79
CA MET A 7 -3.44 -0.47 -7.49
C MET A 7 -3.54 0.68 -6.50
N TYR A 8 -2.92 1.81 -6.83
CA TYR A 8 -3.08 3.06 -6.10
C TYR A 8 -3.06 4.25 -7.05
N ALA A 9 -4.01 5.18 -6.88
CA ALA A 9 -4.13 6.39 -7.73
C ALA A 9 -4.13 6.08 -9.25
N GLY A 10 -4.76 4.96 -9.64
CA GLY A 10 -4.85 4.52 -11.04
C GLY A 10 -3.58 3.84 -11.59
N ARG A 11 -2.53 3.66 -10.79
CA ARG A 11 -1.28 2.99 -11.20
C ARG A 11 -1.14 1.62 -10.51
N PRO A 12 -0.64 0.57 -11.19
CA PRO A 12 -0.23 -0.66 -10.52
C PRO A 12 0.97 -0.37 -9.62
N VAL A 13 0.91 -0.81 -8.36
CA VAL A 13 1.99 -0.59 -7.38
C VAL A 13 2.64 -1.89 -6.94
N GLU A 14 1.91 -3.01 -6.94
CA GLU A 14 2.47 -4.32 -6.60
C GLU A 14 1.74 -5.42 -7.38
N TYR A 15 2.47 -6.42 -7.85
CA TYR A 15 1.92 -7.59 -8.50
C TYR A 15 2.67 -8.83 -8.03
N ALA A 16 1.95 -9.76 -7.40
CA ALA A 16 2.55 -10.95 -6.79
C ALA A 16 1.53 -12.10 -6.72
N GLY A 17 2.03 -13.30 -6.40
CA GLY A 17 1.16 -14.42 -6.04
C GLY A 17 0.38 -14.11 -4.76
N VAL A 18 -0.83 -14.66 -4.60
CA VAL A 18 -1.64 -14.42 -3.39
C VAL A 18 -0.84 -14.74 -2.13
N HIS A 19 -0.21 -15.91 -2.05
CA HIS A 19 0.54 -16.30 -0.85
C HIS A 19 1.71 -15.37 -0.56
N GLU A 20 2.47 -14.99 -1.59
CA GLU A 20 3.60 -14.07 -1.49
C GLU A 20 3.16 -12.70 -1.00
N LEU A 21 2.06 -12.15 -1.55
CA LEU A 21 1.53 -10.85 -1.16
C LEU A 21 1.15 -10.82 0.33
N PHE A 22 0.59 -11.92 0.86
CA PHE A 22 0.20 -12.00 2.28
C PHE A 22 1.38 -12.30 3.22
N SER A 23 2.44 -12.96 2.74
CA SER A 23 3.60 -13.32 3.57
C SER A 23 4.70 -12.26 3.56
N GLU A 24 4.94 -11.64 2.41
CA GLU A 24 6.07 -10.73 2.19
C GLU A 24 5.70 -9.56 1.25
N PRO A 25 4.69 -8.75 1.61
CA PRO A 25 4.34 -7.57 0.83
C PRO A 25 5.52 -6.60 0.76
N LYS A 26 5.82 -6.10 -0.45
CA LYS A 26 6.96 -5.20 -0.69
C LYS A 26 6.55 -3.74 -0.67
N MET A 27 5.36 -3.39 -1.15
CA MET A 27 4.94 -1.99 -1.17
C MET A 27 4.42 -1.55 0.20
N PRO A 28 4.87 -0.39 0.71
CA PRO A 28 4.37 0.16 1.98
C PRO A 28 2.85 0.37 1.99
N TYR A 29 2.26 0.67 0.83
CA TYR A 29 0.80 0.72 0.68
C TYR A 29 0.13 -0.63 0.93
N THR A 30 0.64 -1.71 0.33
CA THR A 30 0.14 -3.07 0.53
C THR A 30 0.31 -3.52 1.98
N VAL A 31 1.45 -3.24 2.60
CA VAL A 31 1.71 -3.50 4.02
C VAL A 31 0.64 -2.81 4.88
N GLY A 32 0.37 -1.53 4.62
CA GLY A 32 -0.66 -0.76 5.31
C GLY A 32 -2.05 -1.37 5.14
N LEU A 33 -2.43 -1.74 3.91
CA LEU A 33 -3.71 -2.38 3.61
C LEU A 33 -3.89 -3.67 4.40
N LEU A 34 -2.90 -4.57 4.36
CA LEU A 34 -2.96 -5.86 5.07
C LEU A 34 -2.97 -5.66 6.59
N GLY A 35 -2.24 -4.67 7.10
CA GLY A 35 -2.25 -4.28 8.52
C GLY A 35 -3.55 -3.64 8.99
N SER A 36 -4.36 -3.07 8.08
CA SER A 36 -5.70 -2.55 8.38
C SER A 36 -6.78 -3.65 8.42
N ILE A 37 -6.49 -4.88 8.00
CA ILE A 37 -7.47 -5.97 7.98
C ILE A 37 -7.63 -6.55 9.39
N PRO A 38 -8.84 -6.50 9.98
CA PRO A 38 -9.07 -7.10 11.28
C PRO A 38 -8.88 -8.62 11.22
N SER A 39 -8.05 -9.15 12.11
CA SER A 39 -7.85 -10.59 12.22
C SER A 39 -9.03 -11.24 12.94
N VAL A 40 -9.71 -12.17 12.27
CA VAL A 40 -10.82 -12.95 12.87
C VAL A 40 -10.31 -14.03 13.82
N ARG A 41 -9.05 -14.45 13.70
CA ARG A 41 -8.44 -15.56 14.48
C ARG A 41 -7.69 -15.12 15.74
N LYS A 42 -7.21 -13.88 15.80
CA LYS A 42 -6.45 -13.40 16.97
C LYS A 42 -7.44 -12.92 18.06
N ARG A 43 -7.38 -13.55 19.24
CA ARG A 43 -8.16 -13.14 20.43
C ARG A 43 -7.69 -11.79 21.00
N GLU A 44 -6.46 -11.39 20.71
CA GLU A 44 -5.91 -10.09 21.12
C GLU A 44 -6.25 -9.01 20.09
N LYS A 45 -6.68 -7.84 20.59
CA LYS A 45 -6.81 -6.62 19.80
C LYS A 45 -5.42 -6.15 19.38
N VAL A 46 -4.92 -6.65 18.25
CA VAL A 46 -3.73 -6.09 17.60
C VAL A 46 -4.10 -4.70 17.07
N SER A 47 -3.24 -3.71 17.32
CA SER A 47 -3.43 -2.36 16.77
C SER A 47 -3.46 -2.45 15.25
N LEU A 48 -4.54 -1.95 14.64
CA LEU A 48 -4.65 -1.89 13.19
C LEU A 48 -3.70 -0.82 12.66
N THR A 49 -2.95 -1.14 11.62
CA THR A 49 -2.16 -0.13 10.91
C THR A 49 -3.12 0.78 10.16
N THR A 50 -3.03 2.08 10.39
CA THR A 50 -3.78 3.09 9.63
C THR A 50 -2.87 3.75 8.61
N ILE A 51 -3.34 3.87 7.36
CA ILE A 51 -2.66 4.67 6.34
C ILE A 51 -3.13 6.11 6.49
N GLU A 52 -2.29 6.96 7.06
CA GLU A 52 -2.63 8.35 7.35
C GLU A 52 -2.93 9.17 6.08
N GLY A 53 -3.66 10.26 6.27
CA GLY A 53 -4.07 11.17 5.21
C GLY A 53 -5.15 10.62 4.28
N SER A 54 -5.47 11.39 3.24
CA SER A 54 -6.48 11.04 2.23
C SER A 54 -5.84 10.63 0.91
N PRO A 55 -6.49 9.77 0.11
CA PRO A 55 -6.05 9.49 -1.25
C PRO A 55 -5.92 10.79 -2.08
N PRO A 56 -4.97 10.86 -3.02
CA PRO A 56 -4.79 12.04 -3.86
C PRO A 56 -5.95 12.20 -4.84
N ILE A 57 -6.14 13.42 -5.32
CA ILE A 57 -6.98 13.70 -6.48
C ILE A 57 -6.25 13.17 -7.71
N VAL A 58 -6.92 12.33 -8.50
CA VAL A 58 -6.31 11.64 -9.64
C VAL A 58 -6.20 12.48 -10.92
N VAL A 59 -6.74 13.71 -10.89
CA VAL A 59 -6.65 14.68 -11.98
C VAL A 59 -5.28 15.36 -11.94
N ASN A 60 -4.56 15.37 -13.06
CA ASN A 60 -3.22 15.98 -13.18
C ASN A 60 -2.21 15.45 -12.14
N LEU A 61 -2.23 14.14 -11.85
CA LEU A 61 -1.23 13.52 -10.99
C LEU A 61 0.18 13.80 -11.53
N PRO A 62 1.11 14.27 -10.68
CA PRO A 62 2.51 14.40 -11.06
C PRO A 62 3.09 13.04 -11.43
N ASP A 63 4.15 13.04 -12.22
CA ASP A 63 4.77 11.81 -12.71
C ASP A 63 5.69 11.11 -11.68
N GLU A 64 5.68 11.58 -10.44
CA GLU A 64 6.39 10.99 -9.30
C GLU A 64 5.62 9.82 -8.67
N CYS A 65 6.18 9.24 -7.59
CA CYS A 65 5.49 8.21 -6.83
C CYS A 65 4.22 8.78 -6.16
N SER A 66 3.04 8.38 -6.64
CA SER A 66 1.76 8.91 -6.16
C SER A 66 1.47 8.60 -4.67
N PHE A 67 2.16 7.61 -4.08
CA PHE A 67 2.03 7.26 -2.66
C PHE A 67 3.06 7.97 -1.77
N ALA A 68 4.05 8.67 -2.32
CA ALA A 68 5.11 9.32 -1.56
C ALA A 68 4.60 10.22 -0.40
N PRO A 69 3.53 11.04 -0.56
CA PRO A 69 3.02 11.89 0.52
C PRO A 69 2.47 11.13 1.74
N ARG A 70 2.17 9.84 1.58
CA ARG A 70 1.59 8.97 2.63
C ARG A 70 2.49 7.79 2.98
N CYS A 71 3.64 7.69 2.33
CA CYS A 71 4.55 6.57 2.51
C CYS A 71 5.45 6.83 3.72
N PRO A 72 5.42 5.97 4.76
CA PRO A 72 6.23 6.16 5.96
C PRO A 72 7.74 6.01 5.72
N ILE A 73 8.12 5.44 4.57
CA ILE A 73 9.51 5.22 4.16
C ILE A 73 9.85 5.93 2.84
N ALA A 74 9.13 7.02 2.51
CA ALA A 74 9.42 7.82 1.33
C ALA A 74 10.87 8.35 1.35
N THR A 75 11.57 8.25 0.22
CA THR A 75 12.90 8.85 0.05
C THR A 75 12.83 10.02 -0.93
N ALA A 76 13.94 10.77 -1.04
CA ALA A 76 14.05 11.85 -2.02
C ALA A 76 13.83 11.37 -3.46
N GLU A 77 14.17 10.12 -3.77
CA GLU A 77 13.95 9.49 -5.07
C GLU A 77 12.46 9.35 -5.41
N CYS A 78 11.61 9.16 -4.41
CA CYS A 78 10.16 9.03 -4.64
C CYS A 78 9.50 10.32 -5.14
N LEU A 79 10.14 11.47 -4.89
CA LEU A 79 9.68 12.80 -5.29
C LEU A 79 10.36 13.30 -6.58
N LYS A 80 11.21 12.45 -7.19
CA LYS A 80 11.78 12.71 -8.51
C LYS A 80 10.80 12.21 -9.57
N ARG A 81 10.83 12.87 -10.73
CA ARG A 81 10.11 12.46 -11.94
C ARG A 81 10.91 11.40 -12.69
#